data_AF-A0A356UE10-F1
#
_entry.id   AF-A0A356UE10-F1
#
_cell.length_a   1.000
_cell.length_b   1.000
_cell.length_c   1.000
_cell.angle_alpha   90.00
_cell.angle_beta   90.00
_cell.angle_gamma   90.00
#
_symmetry.space_group_name_H-M   'P 1'
#
loop_
_entity.id
_entity.type
_entity.pdbx_description
1 polymer ?
#
loop_
_entity_poly.entity_id
_entity_poly.type
_entity_poly.pdbx_seq_one_letter_code
_entity_poly.pdbx_strand_id
1 'polypeptide(L)'
;KNEHVDIIGHLTGRLLSRRSGYEIDVDKIIDTCACYHTALEINAYPDRLDIDEHIARKAKDYGVKVAINSDAHHRNELKLMAYGVTTARRGWLEAGDVLNTLIPAE
;
A
#
# COMPACT_ATOMS: atom_id res chain seq x y z
N LYS A 1 -6.41 12.06 -14.19
CA LYS A 1 -7.03 10.72 -14.30
C LYS A 1 -6.30 9.94 -15.39
N ASN A 2 -5.86 8.71 -15.09
CA ASN A 2 -5.43 7.73 -16.08
C ASN A 2 -6.27 6.47 -15.83
N GLU A 3 -6.90 5.94 -16.87
CA GLU A 3 -7.87 4.84 -16.77
C GLU A 3 -7.23 3.46 -16.64
N HIS A 4 -5.90 3.39 -16.76
CA HIS A 4 -5.13 2.15 -16.73
C HIS A 4 -4.30 1.99 -15.45
N VAL A 5 -4.57 2.79 -14.41
CA VAL A 5 -3.83 2.74 -13.14
C VAL A 5 -4.64 2.00 -12.09
N ASP A 6 -4.17 0.81 -11.74
CA ASP A 6 -4.79 -0.04 -10.72
C ASP A 6 -4.25 0.23 -9.31
N ILE A 7 -2.93 0.46 -9.19
CA ILE A 7 -2.22 0.57 -7.91
C ILE A 7 -1.21 1.72 -7.97
N ILE A 8 -1.17 2.55 -6.94
CA ILE A 8 -0.08 3.52 -6.71
C ILE A 8 0.96 2.88 -5.79
N GLY A 9 2.15 2.63 -6.34
CA GLY A 9 3.29 2.04 -5.61
C GLY A 9 3.94 3.02 -4.64
N HIS A 10 4.41 2.51 -3.50
CA HIS A 10 5.17 3.16 -2.43
C HIS A 10 4.99 4.69 -2.41
N LEU A 11 3.78 5.09 -1.97
CA LEU A 11 3.19 6.42 -2.21
C LEU A 11 4.08 7.58 -1.74
N THR A 12 4.64 7.47 -0.53
CA THR A 12 5.40 8.59 0.05
C THR A 12 6.82 8.65 -0.49
N GLY A 13 7.30 7.55 -1.08
CA GLY A 13 8.67 7.42 -1.56
C GLY A 13 9.71 7.48 -0.44
N ARG A 14 9.31 7.30 0.82
CA ARG A 14 10.24 7.32 1.95
C ARG A 14 11.24 6.16 1.85
N LEU A 15 12.41 6.38 2.43
CA LEU A 15 13.37 5.35 2.77
C LEU A 15 13.74 5.52 4.24
N LEU A 16 13.37 4.56 5.08
CA LEU A 16 13.61 4.61 6.53
C LEU A 16 15.08 4.88 6.82
N SER A 17 15.34 5.84 7.70
CA SER A 17 16.68 6.30 8.09
C SER A 17 17.54 6.89 6.97
N ARG A 18 17.01 7.13 5.76
CA ARG A 18 17.77 7.67 4.61
C ARG A 18 17.10 8.86 3.94
N ARG A 19 15.79 8.77 3.69
CA ARG A 19 15.03 9.77 2.93
C ARG A 19 13.64 9.93 3.53
N SER A 20 13.31 11.14 3.96
CA SER A 20 11.93 11.51 4.31
C SER A 20 11.01 11.34 3.09
N GLY A 21 9.74 11.03 3.33
CA GLY A 21 8.75 11.02 2.25
C GLY A 21 8.60 12.39 1.58
N TYR A 22 8.05 12.40 0.36
CA TYR A 22 7.70 13.63 -0.33
C TYR A 22 6.63 14.41 0.47
N GLU A 23 6.61 15.74 0.35
CA GLU A 23 5.50 16.54 0.85
C GLU A 23 4.30 16.41 -0.09
N ILE A 24 3.34 15.59 0.33
CA ILE A 24 2.12 15.29 -0.44
C ILE A 24 0.88 15.47 0.43
N ASP A 25 -0.22 15.85 -0.23
CA ASP A 25 -1.55 15.85 0.37
C ASP A 25 -2.13 14.44 0.30
N VAL A 26 -1.86 13.65 1.34
CA VAL A 26 -2.30 12.26 1.44
C VAL A 26 -3.82 12.15 1.40
N ASP A 27 -4.53 13.12 1.97
CA ASP A 27 -5.99 13.09 2.07
C ASP A 27 -6.62 13.26 0.68
N LYS A 28 -6.14 14.26 -0.06
CA LYS A 28 -6.56 14.46 -1.46
C LYS A 28 -6.24 13.25 -2.35
N ILE A 29 -5.12 12.57 -2.09
CA ILE A 29 -4.74 11.37 -2.85
C ILE A 29 -5.69 10.22 -2.53
N ILE A 30 -5.97 9.97 -1.24
CA ILE A 30 -6.92 8.92 -0.82
C ILE A 30 -8.32 9.18 -1.38
N ASP A 31 -8.81 10.43 -1.32
CA ASP A 31 -10.08 10.83 -1.93
C ASP A 31 -10.11 10.51 -3.42
N THR A 32 -9.02 10.84 -4.13
CA THR A 32 -8.90 10.57 -5.56
C THR A 32 -8.88 9.08 -5.86
N CYS A 33 -8.14 8.30 -5.07
CA CYS A 33 -8.11 6.84 -5.14
C CYS A 33 -9.50 6.23 -4.92
N ALA A 34 -10.27 6.75 -3.97
CA ALA A 34 -11.64 6.32 -3.70
C ALA A 34 -12.57 6.60 -4.90
N CYS A 35 -12.46 7.78 -5.51
CA CYS A 35 -13.26 8.15 -6.69
C CYS A 35 -12.96 7.29 -7.93
N TYR A 36 -11.71 6.85 -8.10
CA TYR A 36 -11.28 6.14 -9.32
C TYR A 36 -11.01 4.66 -9.10
N HIS A 37 -11.30 4.13 -7.90
CA HIS A 37 -11.06 2.73 -7.54
C HIS A 37 -9.60 2.29 -7.71
N THR A 38 -8.66 3.22 -7.51
CA THR A 38 -7.22 2.94 -7.54
C THR A 38 -6.75 2.56 -6.14
N ALA A 39 -6.09 1.41 -6.01
CA ALA A 39 -5.56 0.93 -4.74
C ALA A 39 -4.23 1.60 -4.35
N LEU A 40 -3.88 1.54 -3.08
CA LEU A 40 -2.56 1.96 -2.57
C LEU A 40 -1.69 0.74 -2.23
N GLU A 41 -0.38 0.87 -2.40
CA GLU A 41 0.58 -0.17 -2.02
C GLU A 41 1.01 -0.03 -0.54
N ILE A 42 1.01 -1.14 0.20
CA ILE A 42 1.90 -1.36 1.35
C ILE A 42 3.11 -2.15 0.83
N ASN A 43 4.22 -1.45 0.67
CA ASN A 43 5.48 -2.00 0.27
C ASN A 43 6.19 -2.59 1.48
N ALA A 44 6.35 -3.92 1.49
CA ALA A 44 6.90 -4.65 2.61
C ALA A 44 8.44 -4.64 2.67
N TYR A 45 9.11 -3.97 1.74
CA TYR A 45 10.57 -3.87 1.78
C TYR A 45 11.00 -3.12 3.06
N PRO A 46 11.93 -3.65 3.88
CA PRO A 46 12.28 -3.08 5.17
C PRO A 46 12.75 -1.63 5.13
N ASP A 47 13.45 -1.24 4.06
CA ASP A 47 13.89 0.16 3.89
C ASP A 47 12.72 1.09 3.54
N ARG A 48 11.55 0.59 3.16
CA ARG A 48 10.38 1.38 2.77
C ARG A 48 9.29 1.37 3.83
N LEU A 49 8.66 0.20 4.04
CA LEU A 49 7.42 0.03 4.79
C LEU A 49 6.38 1.11 4.44
N ASP A 50 6.10 1.28 3.15
CA ASP A 50 5.38 2.45 2.61
C ASP A 50 4.20 2.00 1.74
N ILE A 51 2.95 2.34 2.02
CA ILE A 51 2.44 3.25 3.07
C ILE A 51 2.55 2.69 4.49
N ASP A 52 2.50 3.57 5.50
CA ASP A 52 2.45 3.17 6.91
C ASP A 52 1.04 2.81 7.41
N GLU A 53 0.95 2.38 8.67
CA GLU A 53 -0.31 1.96 9.29
C GLU A 53 -1.35 3.08 9.38
N HIS A 54 -0.93 4.35 9.47
CA HIS A 54 -1.86 5.47 9.62
C HIS A 54 -2.51 5.79 8.28
N ILE A 55 -1.71 5.83 7.22
CA ILE A 55 -2.22 6.00 5.85
C ILE A 55 -3.04 4.76 5.45
N ALA A 56 -2.58 3.55 5.79
CA ALA A 56 -3.35 2.33 5.52
C ALA A 56 -4.71 2.34 6.22
N ARG A 57 -4.76 2.75 7.49
CA ARG A 57 -6.01 2.89 8.23
C ARG A 57 -6.94 3.90 7.56
N LYS A 58 -6.41 5.07 7.18
CA LYS A 58 -7.19 6.09 6.49
C LYS A 58 -7.70 5.58 5.13
N ALA A 59 -6.89 4.86 4.37
CA ALA A 59 -7.31 4.24 3.11
C ALA A 59 -8.52 3.31 3.33
N LYS A 60 -8.48 2.45 4.36
CA LYS A 60 -9.62 1.62 4.78
C LYS A 60 -10.86 2.45 5.10
N ASP A 61 -10.71 3.49 5.91
CA ASP A 61 -11.84 4.34 6.34
C ASP A 61 -12.54 5.03 5.14
N TYR A 62 -11.82 5.23 4.03
CA TYR A 62 -12.33 5.79 2.77
C TYR A 62 -12.70 4.73 1.71
N GLY A 63 -12.65 3.45 2.06
CA GLY A 63 -12.98 2.35 1.15
C GLY A 63 -11.94 2.08 0.05
N VAL A 64 -10.74 2.64 0.17
CA VAL A 64 -9.62 2.40 -0.76
C VAL A 64 -8.96 1.07 -0.41
N LYS A 65 -8.89 0.16 -1.40
CA LYS A 65 -8.21 -1.13 -1.25
C LYS A 65 -6.70 -0.95 -1.19
N VAL A 66 -6.04 -1.93 -0.59
CA VAL A 66 -4.58 -1.97 -0.48
C VAL A 66 -4.00 -3.20 -1.14
N ALA A 67 -2.89 -3.04 -1.86
CA ALA A 67 -2.05 -4.14 -2.32
C ALA A 67 -0.81 -4.27 -1.43
N ILE A 68 -0.53 -5.46 -0.94
CA ILE A 68 0.71 -5.75 -0.20
C ILE A 68 1.68 -6.42 -1.17
N ASN A 69 2.91 -5.92 -1.26
CA ASN A 69 3.96 -6.57 -2.04
C ASN A 69 5.33 -6.48 -1.34
N SER A 70 6.32 -7.19 -1.86
CA SER A 70 7.66 -7.26 -1.27
C SER A 70 8.69 -6.35 -1.92
N ASP A 71 8.38 -5.77 -3.08
CA ASP A 71 9.36 -5.06 -3.93
C ASP A 71 10.62 -5.90 -4.20
N ALA A 72 10.44 -7.22 -4.35
CA ALA A 72 11.54 -8.17 -4.43
C ALA A 72 12.34 -8.00 -5.73
N HIS A 73 13.64 -7.76 -5.57
CA HIS A 73 14.66 -7.77 -6.61
C HIS A 73 15.48 -9.09 -6.59
N HIS A 74 15.36 -9.86 -5.51
CA HIS A 74 15.89 -11.21 -5.37
C HIS A 74 14.85 -12.19 -4.82
N ARG A 75 14.94 -13.47 -5.20
CA ARG A 75 14.01 -14.53 -4.74
C ARG A 75 13.84 -14.59 -3.22
N ASN A 76 14.92 -14.38 -2.48
CA ASN A 76 14.92 -14.45 -1.02
C ASN A 76 14.13 -13.30 -0.36
N GLU A 77 13.78 -12.26 -1.10
CA GLU A 77 13.05 -11.08 -0.63
C GLU A 77 11.53 -11.28 -0.70
N LEU A 78 11.04 -12.31 -1.41
CA LEU A 78 9.61 -12.64 -1.43
C LEU A 78 9.03 -12.90 -0.02
N LYS A 79 9.87 -13.38 0.90
CA LYS A 79 9.49 -13.60 2.31
C LYS A 79 9.24 -12.30 3.10
N LEU A 80 9.64 -11.14 2.57
CA LEU A 80 9.46 -9.84 3.23
C LEU A 80 7.98 -9.45 3.34
N MET A 81 7.09 -10.09 2.57
CA MET A 81 5.63 -9.94 2.67
C MET A 81 5.10 -9.92 4.11
N ALA A 82 5.73 -10.67 5.03
CA ALA A 82 5.37 -10.68 6.45
C ALA A 82 5.38 -9.28 7.11
N TYR A 83 6.29 -8.40 6.68
CA TYR A 83 6.33 -7.02 7.17
C TYR A 83 5.12 -6.22 6.69
N GLY A 84 4.74 -6.36 5.42
CA GLY A 84 3.57 -5.69 4.86
C GLY A 84 2.27 -6.16 5.52
N VAL A 85 2.13 -7.47 5.78
CA VAL A 85 1.00 -8.01 6.56
C VAL A 85 0.99 -7.45 7.99
N THR A 86 2.15 -7.29 8.61
CA THR A 86 2.26 -6.69 9.94
C THR A 86 1.82 -5.23 9.93
N THR A 87 2.24 -4.43 8.95
CA THR A 87 1.80 -3.05 8.76
C THR A 87 0.29 -2.96 8.52
N ALA A 88 -0.26 -3.82 7.66
CA ALA A 88 -1.70 -3.89 7.40
C ALA A 88 -2.50 -4.18 8.68
N ARG A 89 -2.05 -5.13 9.51
CA ARG A 89 -2.67 -5.44 10.80
C ARG A 89 -2.61 -4.25 11.77
N ARG A 90 -1.49 -3.52 11.82
CA ARG A 90 -1.37 -2.29 12.61
C ARG A 90 -2.34 -1.20 12.13
N GLY A 91 -2.59 -1.14 10.82
CA GLY A 91 -3.59 -0.27 10.20
C GLY A 91 -5.04 -0.78 10.30
N TRP A 92 -5.26 -1.91 10.98
CA TRP A 92 -6.56 -2.58 11.16
C TRP A 92 -7.22 -3.00 9.85
N LEU A 93 -6.43 -3.29 8.82
CA LEU A 93 -6.94 -3.89 7.59
C LEU A 93 -7.37 -5.33 7.84
N GLU A 94 -8.46 -5.70 7.19
CA GLU A 94 -8.99 -7.06 7.12
C GLU A 94 -8.77 -7.63 5.72
N ALA A 95 -9.05 -8.92 5.51
CA ALA A 95 -8.91 -9.54 4.20
C ALA A 95 -9.73 -8.80 3.12
N GLY A 96 -10.93 -8.35 3.45
CA GLY A 96 -11.75 -7.57 2.53
C GLY A 96 -11.09 -6.27 2.04
N ASP A 97 -10.10 -5.74 2.75
CA ASP A 97 -9.42 -4.49 2.42
C ASP A 97 -8.20 -4.72 1.50
N VAL A 98 -7.76 -5.97 1.32
CA VAL A 98 -6.48 -6.32 0.68
C VAL A 98 -6.70 -7.05 -0.64
N LEU A 99 -6.18 -6.50 -1.74
CA LEU A 99 -6.32 -7.09 -3.08
C LEU A 99 -5.74 -8.50 -3.18
N ASN A 100 -4.64 -8.78 -2.48
CA ASN A 100 -3.95 -10.08 -2.52
C ASN A 100 -4.79 -11.26 -2.02
N THR A 101 -5.89 -11.01 -1.31
CA THR A 101 -6.78 -12.07 -0.82
C THR A 101 -7.96 -12.35 -1.77
N LEU A 102 -8.07 -11.60 -2.87
CA LEU A 102 -9.05 -11.89 -3.90
C LEU A 102 -8.70 -13.20 -4.62
N ILE A 103 -9.73 -13.95 -4.97
CA ILE A 103 -9.58 -15.13 -5.82
C ILE A 103 -9.46 -14.62 -7.27
N PRO A 104 -8.45 -15.05 -8.04
CA PRO A 104 -8.36 -14.72 -9.46
C PRO A 104 -9.65 -15.14 -10.19
N ALA A 105 -10.16 -14.29 -11.06
CA ALA A 105 -11.20 -14.71 -12.01
C ALA A 105 -10.62 -15.80 -12.95
N GLU A 106 -11.46 -16.73 -13.36
CA GLU A 106 -11.13 -17.75 -14.37
C GLU A 106 -10.79 -17.15 -15.73
#